data_AF-A0A9E0PRW2-F1
#
_entry.id   AF-A0A9E0PRW2-F1
#
_cell.length_a   1.000
_cell.length_b   1.000
_cell.length_c   1.000
_cell.angle_alpha   90.00
_cell.angle_beta   90.00
_cell.angle_gamma   90.00
#
_symmetry.space_group_name_H-M   'P 1'
#
loop_
_entity.id
_entity.type
_entity.pdbx_description
1 polymer ?
#
loop_
_entity_poly.entity_id
_entity_poly.type
_entity_poly.pdbx_seq_one_letter_code
_entity_poly.pdbx_strand_id
1 'polypeptide(L)'
;MTQKPVLSTDPRPWWKFGFVWLVVGGPAVVVVASFITLWIAIRHPDPVLEEDYYQRGLSINKTLAAQEQQLTPALKGRNHAATPASQVPR
;
A
#
# COMPACT_ATOMS: atom_id res chain seq x y z
N MET A 1 -36.39 10.81 70.90
CA MET A 1 -35.76 11.29 69.66
C MET A 1 -34.60 10.37 69.34
N THR A 2 -34.79 9.39 68.47
CA THR A 2 -33.73 8.42 68.13
C THR A 2 -33.23 8.76 66.73
N GLN A 3 -32.05 9.38 66.62
CA GLN A 3 -31.44 9.62 65.32
C GLN A 3 -30.97 8.29 64.73
N LYS A 4 -31.43 8.00 63.51
CA LYS A 4 -30.96 6.88 62.70
C LYS A 4 -29.55 7.24 62.19
N PRO A 5 -28.54 6.37 62.33
CA PRO A 5 -27.21 6.67 61.81
C PRO A 5 -27.29 6.76 60.28
N VAL A 6 -26.91 7.92 59.74
CA VAL A 6 -26.78 8.11 58.30
C VAL A 6 -25.43 7.51 57.91
N LEU A 7 -25.45 6.39 57.20
CA LEU A 7 -24.23 5.81 56.64
C LEU A 7 -23.75 6.72 55.51
N SER A 8 -22.74 7.54 55.81
CA SER A 8 -22.04 8.33 54.79
C SER A 8 -21.29 7.38 53.86
N THR A 9 -21.92 7.04 52.73
CA THR A 9 -21.23 6.35 51.64
C THR A 9 -20.43 7.38 50.87
N ASP A 10 -19.15 7.51 51.19
CA ASP A 10 -18.25 8.36 50.42
C ASP A 10 -17.81 7.59 49.15
N PRO A 11 -18.28 7.96 47.95
CA PRO A 11 -18.00 7.20 46.74
C PRO A 11 -16.51 7.27 46.41
N ARG A 12 -15.90 6.09 46.18
CA ARG A 12 -14.50 6.03 45.75
C ARG A 12 -14.30 6.77 44.42
N PRO A 13 -13.21 7.53 44.25
CA PRO A 13 -12.94 8.22 42.99
C PRO A 13 -12.86 7.27 41.80
N TRP A 14 -13.42 7.67 40.66
CA TRP A 14 -13.63 6.83 39.47
C TRP A 14 -12.33 6.26 38.87
N TRP A 15 -11.24 7.01 38.93
CA TRP A 15 -9.92 6.62 38.41
C TRP A 15 -9.26 5.46 39.15
N LYS A 16 -9.77 5.08 40.33
CA LYS A 16 -9.33 3.90 41.08
C LYS A 16 -9.91 2.59 40.55
N PHE A 17 -10.93 2.64 39.68
CA PHE A 17 -11.52 1.44 39.10
C PHE A 17 -10.77 1.03 37.83
N GLY A 18 -10.18 -0.17 37.81
CA GLY A 18 -9.36 -0.65 36.70
C GLY A 18 -10.09 -0.70 35.34
N PHE A 19 -11.39 -1.00 35.32
CA PHE A 19 -12.16 -1.08 34.07
C PHE A 19 -12.30 0.28 33.36
N VAL A 20 -12.23 1.40 34.09
CA VAL A 20 -12.29 2.74 33.49
C VAL A 20 -11.10 2.93 32.54
N TRP A 21 -9.92 2.43 32.91
CA TRP A 21 -8.74 2.50 32.06
C TRP A 21 -8.85 1.61 30.82
N LEU A 22 -9.64 0.52 30.86
CA LEU A 22 -9.95 -0.26 29.66
C LEU A 22 -10.81 0.54 28.69
N VAL A 23 -11.83 1.25 29.20
CA VAL A 23 -12.73 2.08 28.40
C VAL A 23 -12.00 3.28 27.79
N VAL A 24 -11.14 3.94 28.55
CA VAL A 24 -10.34 5.09 28.07
C VAL A 24 -9.15 4.66 27.22
N GLY A 25 -8.56 3.50 27.54
CA GLY A 25 -7.36 2.99 26.90
C GLY A 25 -7.55 2.71 25.41
N GLY A 26 -8.67 2.10 25.02
CA GLY A 26 -8.98 1.83 23.61
C GLY A 26 -8.95 3.10 22.74
N PRO A 27 -9.76 4.12 23.04
CA PRO A 27 -9.73 5.40 22.34
C PRO A 27 -8.37 6.10 22.41
N ALA A 28 -7.70 6.08 23.57
CA ALA A 28 -6.38 6.70 23.71
C ALA A 28 -5.34 6.07 22.77
N VAL A 29 -5.34 4.74 22.63
CA VAL A 29 -4.45 4.03 21.71
C VAL A 29 -4.71 4.43 20.26
N VAL A 30 -5.98 4.54 19.85
CA VAL A 30 -6.33 4.95 18.47
C VAL A 30 -5.86 6.37 18.17
N VAL A 31 -6.01 7.30 19.12
CA VAL A 31 -5.49 8.67 18.97
C VAL A 31 -3.97 8.68 18.81
N VAL A 32 -3.24 7.90 19.62
CA VAL A 32 -1.78 7.79 19.47
C VAL A 32 -1.41 7.18 18.11
N ALA A 33 -2.10 6.12 17.69
CA ALA A 33 -1.87 5.48 16.40
C ALA A 33 -2.10 6.43 15.22
N SER A 34 -3.14 7.27 15.26
CA SER A 34 -3.41 8.22 14.18
C SER A 34 -2.31 9.28 14.04
N PHE A 35 -1.73 9.75 15.16
CA PHE A 35 -0.57 10.64 15.12
C PHE A 35 0.69 9.96 14.58
N ILE A 36 0.90 8.68 14.91
CA ILE A 36 2.01 7.90 14.33
C ILE A 36 1.83 7.81 12.80
N THR A 37 0.64 7.47 12.33
CA THR A 37 0.33 7.42 10.90
C THR A 37 0.53 8.78 10.23
N LEU A 38 0.06 9.88 10.86
CA LEU A 38 0.29 11.24 10.37
C LEU A 38 1.78 11.57 10.27
N TRP A 39 2.56 11.18 11.28
CA TRP A 39 4.00 11.40 11.27
C TRP A 39 4.68 10.65 10.13
N ILE A 40 4.31 9.39 9.87
CA ILE A 40 4.81 8.62 8.73
C ILE A 40 4.47 9.33 7.42
N ALA A 41 3.22 9.78 7.26
CA ALA A 41 2.76 10.43 6.03
C ALA A 41 3.53 11.73 5.73
N ILE A 42 3.87 12.52 6.77
CA ILE A 42 4.63 13.77 6.59
C ILE A 42 6.12 13.49 6.33
N ARG A 43 6.70 12.48 6.99
CA ARG A 43 8.14 12.18 6.88
C ARG A 43 8.51 11.39 5.63
N HIS A 44 7.58 10.62 5.09
CA HIS A 44 7.79 9.77 3.92
C HIS A 44 6.75 10.10 2.84
N PRO A 45 6.82 11.30 2.23
CA PRO A 45 5.96 11.61 1.11
C PRO A 45 6.26 10.65 -0.05
N ASP A 46 5.20 10.05 -0.60
CA ASP A 46 5.31 9.28 -1.83
C ASP A 46 5.72 10.24 -2.96
N PRO A 47 6.82 9.99 -3.69
CA PRO A 47 7.21 10.83 -4.81
C PRO A 47 6.06 10.96 -5.81
N VAL A 48 5.65 12.20 -6.10
CA VAL A 48 4.66 12.48 -7.13
C VAL A 48 5.24 11.98 -8.46
N LEU A 49 4.54 11.05 -9.11
CA LEU A 49 4.90 10.62 -10.46
C LEU A 49 4.83 11.83 -11.39
N GLU A 50 5.96 12.18 -11.99
CA GLU A 50 6.01 13.23 -13.00
C GLU A 50 5.10 12.85 -14.18
N GLU A 51 4.50 13.85 -14.85
CA GLU A 51 3.61 13.66 -16.00
C GLU A 51 4.28 12.82 -17.11
N ASP A 52 5.60 12.92 -17.21
CA ASP A 52 6.44 12.19 -18.13
C ASP A 52 6.60 10.70 -17.79
N TYR A 53 6.26 10.24 -16.58
CA TYR A 53 6.33 8.82 -16.20
C TYR A 53 5.38 7.98 -17.07
N TYR A 54 4.17 8.48 -17.32
CA TYR A 54 3.21 7.80 -18.18
C TYR A 54 3.67 7.81 -19.65
N GLN A 55 4.18 8.94 -20.12
CA GLN A 55 4.71 9.10 -21.48
C GLN A 55 5.95 8.23 -21.72
N ARG A 56 6.81 8.10 -20.70
CA ARG A 56 7.98 7.23 -20.70
C ARG A 56 7.58 5.76 -20.75
N GLY A 57 6.57 5.33 -19.99
CA GLY A 57 5.99 3.99 -20.12
C GLY A 57 5.42 3.71 -21.52
N LEU A 58 4.70 4.68 -22.08
CA LEU A 58 4.11 4.56 -23.43
C LEU A 58 5.18 4.49 -24.53
N SER A 59 6.23 5.29 -24.40
CA SER A 59 7.34 5.33 -25.38
C SER A 59 8.19 4.07 -25.34
N ILE A 60 8.43 3.47 -24.16
CA ILE A 60 9.13 2.18 -24.04
C ILE A 60 8.37 1.08 -24.78
N ASN A 61 7.04 1.01 -24.65
CA ASN A 61 6.24 0.03 -25.40
C ASN A 61 6.32 0.26 -26.92
N LYS A 62 6.32 1.51 -27.36
CA LYS A 62 6.47 1.87 -28.78
C LYS A 62 7.84 1.47 -29.33
N THR A 63 8.92 1.72 -28.58
CA THR A 63 10.28 1.39 -29.03
C THR A 63 10.52 -0.12 -29.04
N LEU A 64 10.01 -0.85 -28.05
CA LEU A 64 10.05 -2.32 -28.02
C LEU A 64 9.29 -2.93 -29.21
N ALA A 65 8.07 -2.46 -29.49
CA ALA A 65 7.29 -2.93 -30.62
C ALA A 65 7.97 -2.61 -31.97
N ALA A 66 8.58 -1.43 -32.11
CA ALA A 66 9.33 -1.07 -33.30
C ALA A 66 10.58 -1.95 -33.49
N GLN A 67 11.28 -2.26 -32.40
CA GLN A 67 12.44 -3.16 -32.42
C GLN A 67 12.04 -4.58 -32.81
N GLU A 68 10.94 -5.11 -32.27
CA GLU A 68 10.40 -6.43 -32.64
C GLU A 68 10.09 -6.51 -34.14
N GLN A 69 9.43 -5.47 -34.68
CA GLN A 69 9.13 -5.37 -36.11
C GLN A 69 10.42 -5.34 -36.96
N GLN A 70 11.44 -4.61 -36.54
CA GLN A 70 12.73 -4.55 -37.24
C GLN A 70 13.49 -5.88 -37.21
N LEU A 71 13.35 -6.66 -36.13
CA LEU A 71 13.98 -7.97 -35.99
C LEU A 71 13.22 -9.08 -36.73
N THR A 72 11.94 -8.86 -37.07
CA THR A 72 11.08 -9.86 -37.72
C THR A 72 11.66 -10.39 -39.04
N PRO A 73 12.18 -9.58 -39.99
CA PRO A 73 12.84 -10.08 -41.19
C PRO A 73 14.10 -10.90 -40.90
N ALA A 74 14.91 -10.50 -39.92
CA ALA A 74 16.11 -11.25 -39.52
C ALA A 74 15.77 -12.58 -38.84
N LEU A 75 14.68 -12.61 -38.07
CA LEU A 75 14.12 -13.82 -37.46
C LEU A 75 13.54 -14.76 -38.54
N LYS A 76 12.82 -14.23 -39.54
CA LYS A 76 12.35 -15.03 -40.68
C LYS A 76 13.51 -15.58 -41.51
N GLY A 77 14.51 -14.76 -41.82
CA GLY A 77 15.69 -15.14 -42.60
C GLY A 77 16.49 -16.27 -41.95
N ARG A 78 16.78 -16.18 -40.63
CA ARG A 78 17.47 -17.27 -39.93
C ARG A 78 16.63 -18.57 -39.89
N ASN A 79 15.31 -18.45 -39.71
CA ASN A 79 14.42 -19.60 -39.65
C ASN A 79 14.32 -20.30 -41.02
N HIS A 80 14.28 -19.52 -42.11
CA HIS A 80 14.33 -20.05 -43.48
C HIS A 80 15.66 -20.74 -43.79
N ALA A 81 16.80 -20.19 -43.36
CA ALA A 81 18.11 -20.83 -43.54
C ALA A 81 18.28 -22.12 -42.71
N ALA A 82 17.61 -22.22 -41.57
CA ALA A 82 17.60 -23.41 -40.72
C ALA A 82 16.58 -24.48 -41.14
N THR A 83 15.72 -24.20 -42.14
CA THR A 83 14.71 -25.16 -42.61
C THR A 83 15.39 -26.24 -43.47
N PRO A 84 15.32 -27.53 -43.10
CA PRO A 84 15.89 -28.61 -43.91
C PRO A 84 15.21 -28.67 -45.29
N ALA A 85 15.97 -29.00 -46.35
CA ALA A 85 15.46 -29.09 -47.73
C ALA A 85 14.28 -30.08 -47.91
N SER A 86 14.06 -30.98 -46.95
CA SER A 86 12.95 -31.92 -46.93
C SER A 86 11.59 -31.31 -46.51
N GLN A 87 11.56 -30.08 -46.03
CA GLN A 87 10.33 -29.41 -45.52
C GLN A 87 9.85 -28.22 -46.38
N VAL A 88 10.51 -27.93 -47.50
CA VAL A 88 10.09 -26.85 -48.42
C VAL A 88 8.99 -27.39 -49.35
N PRO A 89 7.75 -26.82 -49.34
CA PRO A 89 6.69 -27.23 -50.27
C PRO A 89 7.11 -26.91 -51.71
N ARG A 90 6.96 -27.88 -52.62
CA ARG A 90 7.17 -27.69 -54.07
C ARG A 90 5.95 -27.10 -54.75
#